data_AF-A0A919C2I2-F1
#
_entry.id   AF-A0A919C2I2-F1
#
_cell.length_a   1.000
_cell.length_b   1.000
_cell.length_c   1.000
_cell.angle_alpha   90.00
_cell.angle_beta   90.00
_cell.angle_gamma   90.00
#
_symmetry.space_group_name_H-M   'P 1'
#
loop_
_entity.id
_entity.type
_entity.pdbx_description
1 polymer ?
#
loop_
_entity_poly.entity_id
_entity_poly.type
_entity_poly.pdbx_seq_one_letter_code
_entity_poly.pdbx_strand_id
1 'polypeptide(L)' 'MHLAELLADAMRRHHLSAEALAYATGIRTPRIRAFIEDGTDGPVRPTRQEVTELATALALPLHEVLQVSQERSAVTTAGR' A
#
# COMPACT_ATOMS: atom_id res chain seq x y z
N MET A 1 -2.74 7.52 10.03
CA MET A 1 -1.63 6.60 9.66
C MET A 1 -1.57 6.58 8.15
N HIS A 2 -0.40 6.71 7.52
CA HIS A 2 -0.29 6.75 6.06
C HIS A 2 -0.05 5.34 5.48
N LEU A 3 -0.46 5.06 4.22
CA LEU A 3 -0.30 3.72 3.61
C LEU A 3 1.16 3.28 3.56
N ALA A 4 2.06 4.20 3.19
CA ALA A 4 3.50 3.99 3.19
C ALA A 4 4.03 3.51 4.55
N GLU A 5 3.60 4.16 5.64
CA GLU A 5 4.01 3.81 7.01
C GLU A 5 3.51 2.43 7.41
N LEU A 6 2.25 2.11 7.09
CA LEU A 6 1.64 0.81 7.37
C LEU A 6 2.37 -0.32 6.63
N LEU A 7 2.68 -0.11 5.35
CA LEU A 7 3.42 -1.08 4.54
C LEU A 7 4.86 -1.25 5.05
N ALA A 8 5.57 -0.16 5.35
CA ALA A 8 6.93 -0.19 5.85
C ALA A 8 7.02 -0.90 7.22
N ASP A 9 6.06 -0.65 8.12
CA ASP A 9 6.01 -1.33 9.42
C ASP A 9 5.70 -2.82 9.29
N ALA A 10 4.70 -3.19 8.48
CA ALA A 10 4.38 -4.59 8.22
C ALA A 10 5.56 -5.35 7.59
N MET A 11 6.20 -4.77 6.57
CA MET A 11 7.38 -5.37 5.94
C MET A 11 8.53 -5.55 6.94
N ARG A 12 8.75 -4.58 7.84
CA ARG A 12 9.76 -4.68 8.89
C ARG A 12 9.45 -5.81 9.87
N ARG A 13 8.20 -5.94 10.33
CA ARG A 13 7.78 -7.02 11.24
C ARG A 13 7.94 -8.40 10.62
N HIS A 14 7.67 -8.52 9.32
CA HIS A 14 7.77 -9.78 8.59
C HIS A 14 9.13 -10.01 7.90
N HIS A 15 10.09 -9.09 8.06
CA HIS A 15 11.40 -9.12 7.39
C HIS A 15 11.32 -9.29 5.85
N LEU A 16 10.31 -8.68 5.24
CA LEU A 16 10.05 -8.79 3.80
C LEU A 16 10.72 -7.67 3.01
N SER A 17 11.30 -8.02 1.86
CA SER A 17 11.79 -7.06 0.86
C SER A 17 10.68 -6.70 -0.13
N ALA A 18 10.85 -5.59 -0.86
CA ALA A 18 9.94 -5.20 -1.94
C ALA A 18 9.88 -6.26 -3.05
N GLU A 19 10.98 -6.99 -3.28
CA GLU A 19 11.05 -8.09 -4.26
C GLU A 19 10.27 -9.32 -3.78
N ALA A 20 10.40 -9.67 -2.50
CA ALA A 20 9.62 -10.77 -1.92
C ALA A 20 8.11 -10.46 -1.97
N LEU A 21 7.73 -9.21 -1.69
CA LEU A 21 6.34 -8.77 -1.77
C LEU A 21 5.83 -8.74 -3.22
N ALA A 22 6.65 -8.31 -4.17
CA ALA A 22 6.35 -8.37 -5.60
C ALA A 22 6.11 -9.81 -6.08
N TYR A 23 6.96 -10.74 -5.62
CA TYR A 23 6.80 -12.16 -5.92
C TYR A 23 5.50 -12.73 -5.33
N ALA A 24 5.18 -12.39 -4.08
CA ALA A 24 3.98 -12.89 -3.39
C ALA A 24 2.67 -12.33 -3.96
N THR A 25 2.66 -11.09 -4.43
CA THR A 25 1.44 -10.38 -4.90
C THR A 25 1.28 -10.35 -6.41
N GLY A 26 2.33 -10.68 -7.17
CA GLY A 26 2.39 -10.48 -8.62
C GLY A 26 2.48 -9.00 -9.05
N ILE A 27 2.54 -8.06 -8.10
CA ILE A 27 2.69 -6.63 -8.37
C ILE A 27 4.15 -6.36 -8.73
N ARG A 28 4.38 -5.56 -9.77
CA ARG A 28 5.75 -5.22 -10.19
C ARG A 28 6.51 -4.49 -9.09
N THR A 29 7.76 -4.88 -8.82
CA THR A 29 8.63 -4.28 -7.79
C THR A 29 8.69 -2.74 -7.83
N PRO A 30 8.78 -2.06 -9.00
CA PRO A 30 8.75 -0.59 -9.02
C PRO A 30 7.47 0.02 -8.45
N ARG A 31 6.31 -0.64 -8.61
CA ARG A 31 5.05 -0.18 -8.03
C ARG A 31 5.02 -0.38 -6.52
N ILE A 32 5.49 -1.55 -6.06
CA ILE A 32 5.65 -1.82 -4.61
C ILE A 32 6.51 -0.73 -3.96
N ARG A 33 7.65 -0.38 -4.57
CA ARG A 33 8.53 0.70 -4.08
C ARG A 33 7.81 2.04 -4.02
N ALA A 34 7.08 2.43 -5.07
CA ALA A 34 6.30 3.65 -5.08
C ALA A 34 5.25 3.67 -3.95
N PHE A 35 4.60 2.55 -3.63
CA PHE A 35 3.65 2.48 -2.51
C PHE A 35 4.33 2.60 -1.14
N ILE A 36 5.55 2.07 -0.99
CA ILE A 36 6.33 2.15 0.25
C ILE A 36 6.90 3.56 0.46
N GLU A 37 7.28 4.24 -0.62
CA GLU A 37 7.89 5.57 -0.59
C GLU A 37 6.83 6.68 -0.50
N ASP A 38 5.83 6.62 -1.39
CA ASP A 38 4.86 7.70 -1.58
C ASP A 38 3.44 7.36 -1.10
N GLY A 39 3.18 6.11 -0.72
CA GLY A 39 1.86 5.67 -0.24
C GLY A 39 0.76 5.91 -1.28
N THR A 40 -0.27 6.68 -0.90
CA THR A 40 -1.34 7.12 -1.81
C THR A 40 -1.14 8.54 -2.35
N ASP A 41 -0.12 9.25 -1.87
CA ASP A 41 0.15 10.64 -2.22
C ASP A 41 1.01 10.76 -3.49
N GLY A 42 1.66 9.67 -3.90
CA GLY A 42 2.46 9.60 -5.11
C GLY A 42 1.67 9.59 -6.43
N PRO A 43 2.37 9.75 -7.56
CA PRO A 43 1.76 9.67 -8.89
C PRO A 43 1.23 8.26 -9.21
N VAL A 44 1.74 7.25 -8.52
CA VAL A 44 1.34 5.86 -8.68
C VAL A 44 0.39 5.48 -7.55
N ARG A 45 -0.92 5.54 -7.83
CA ARG A 45 -1.94 5.15 -6.85
C ARG A 45 -2.20 3.64 -6.89
N PRO A 46 -2.30 2.98 -5.73
CA PRO A 46 -2.66 1.57 -5.67
C PRO A 46 -4.14 1.37 -5.99
N THR A 47 -4.42 0.35 -6.79
CA THR A 47 -5.80 -0.08 -7.08
C THR A 47 -6.38 -0.88 -5.93
N ARG A 48 -7.70 -1.04 -5.88
CA ARG A 48 -8.37 -1.86 -4.86
C ARG A 48 -7.87 -3.31 -4.86
N GLN A 49 -7.60 -3.87 -6.03
CA GLN A 49 -7.04 -5.21 -6.16
C GLN A 49 -5.64 -5.26 -5.53
N GLU A 50 -4.74 -4.34 -5.90
CA GLU A 50 -3.39 -4.27 -5.34
C GLU A 50 -3.40 -4.09 -3.81
N VAL A 51 -4.30 -3.24 -3.28
CA VAL A 51 -4.48 -3.07 -1.83
C VAL A 51 -4.90 -4.39 -1.17
N THR A 52 -5.75 -5.17 -1.83
CA THR A 52 -6.22 -6.47 -1.32
C THR A 52 -5.10 -7.50 -1.32
N GLU A 53 -4.31 -7.56 -2.39
CA GLU A 53 -3.14 -8.45 -2.48
C GLU A 53 -2.08 -8.09 -1.44
N LEU A 54 -1.80 -6.80 -1.24
CA LEU A 54 -0.87 -6.31 -0.22
C LEU A 54 -1.33 -6.65 1.20
N ALA A 55 -2.62 -6.43 1.50
CA ALA A 55 -3.18 -6.78 2.80
C ALA A 55 -3.06 -8.28 3.09
N THR A 56 -3.35 -9.10 2.07
CA THR A 56 -3.26 -10.57 2.17
C THR A 56 -1.81 -11.03 2.37
N ALA A 57 -0.88 -10.53 1.55
CA ALA A 57 0.53 -10.92 1.61
C ALA A 57 1.22 -10.47 2.90
N LEU A 58 0.77 -9.36 3.50
CA LEU A 58 1.31 -8.82 4.75
C LEU A 58 0.50 -9.25 5.99
N ALA A 59 -0.50 -10.13 5.82
CA ALA A 59 -1.42 -10.56 6.88
C ALA A 59 -2.05 -9.38 7.65
N LEU A 60 -2.32 -8.26 6.95
CA LEU A 60 -2.95 -7.08 7.51
C LEU A 60 -4.48 -7.15 7.39
N PRO A 61 -5.23 -6.57 8.34
CA PRO A 61 -6.68 -6.47 8.22
C PRO A 61 -7.07 -5.61 7.02
N LEU A 62 -7.79 -6.19 6.05
CA LEU A 62 -8.15 -5.49 4.80
C LEU A 62 -8.91 -4.16 5.05
N HIS A 63 -9.74 -4.09 6.09
CA HIS A 63 -10.47 -2.86 6.44
C HIS A 63 -9.52 -1.72 6.82
N GLU A 64 -8.45 -2.00 7.56
CA GLU A 64 -7.47 -1.02 8.01
C GLU A 64 -6.68 -0.47 6.81
N VAL A 65 -6.23 -1.35 5.91
CA VAL A 65 -5.51 -0.95 4.70
C VAL A 65 -6.41 -0.13 3.75
N LEU A 66 -7.69 -0.50 3.62
CA LEU A 66 -8.66 0.24 2.81
C LEU A 66 -9.00 1.62 3.38
N GLN A 67 -9.17 1.75 4.71
CA GLN A 67 -9.41 3.06 5.34
C GLN A 67 -8.25 4.00 5.09
N VAL A 68 -7.03 3.55 5.36
CA VAL A 68 -5.81 4.34 5.17
C VAL A 68 -5.60 4.71 3.69
N SER A 69 -5.99 3.83 2.76
CA SER A 69 -5.91 4.12 1.32
C SER A 69 -6.98 5.11 0.82
N GLN A 70 -8.13 5.20 1.50
CA GLN A 70 -9.26 6.04 1.10
C GLN A 70 -9.28 7.41 1.77
N GLU A 71 -8.73 7.53 2.99
CA GLU A 71 -8.73 8.75 3.82
C GLU A 71 -8.15 10.00 3.10
N ARG A 72 -7.31 9.84 2.07
CA ARG A 72 -6.80 10.97 1.26
C ARG A 72 -7.32 11.08 -0.17
N SER A 73 -7.89 10.01 -0.74
CA SER A 73 -8.58 10.15 -2.04
C SER A 73 -9.78 11.09 -1.94
N ALA A 74 -10.47 11.13 -0.79
CA ALA A 74 -11.57 12.05 -0.53
C ALA A 74 -11.12 13.53 -0.35
N VAL A 75 -9.93 13.78 0.18
CA VAL A 75 -9.41 15.14 0.41
C VAL A 75 -9.03 15.84 -0.91
N THR A 76 -8.67 15.08 -1.95
CA THR A 76 -8.34 15.68 -3.27
C THR A 76 -9.59 16.10 -4.06
N THR A 77 -10.78 15.56 -3.74
CA THR A 77 -12.03 15.91 -4.45
C THR A 77 -12.79 17.08 -3.80
N ALA A 78 -12.47 17.45 -2.56
CA ALA A 78 -13.11 18.56 -1.84
C ALA A 78 -12.44 19.94 -2.06
N GLY A 79 -11.48 20.03 -2.98
CA GLY A 79 -10.78 21.26 -3.35
C GLY A 79 -10.87 21.54 -4.84
N ARG A 80 -12.06 21.84 -5.35
CA ARG A 80 -12.22 22.61 -6.59
C ARG A 80 -13.56 23.33 -6.64
#